data_AF-A0A210QF07-F1
#
_entry.id   AF-A0A210QF07-F1
#
_cell.length_a   1.000
_cell.length_b   1.000
_cell.length_c   1.000
_cell.angle_alpha   90.00
_cell.angle_beta   90.00
_cell.angle_gamma   90.00
#
_symmetry.space_group_name_H-M   'P 1'
#
loop_
_entity.id
_entity.type
_entity.pdbx_description
1 polymer ?
#
loop_
_entity_poly.entity_id
_entity_poly.type
_entity_poly.pdbx_seq_one_letter_code
_entity_poly.pdbx_strand_id
1 'polypeptide(L)'
;MDVGFFRNSGDNVKTKDSDRSATWCHTYSGGILFSKHCLRYGEIVNVEITGNGHAAIGFTQHDPRYISCIKDAVLTNKVKLLTNVRTLQRAGTIKLCSYESHVSITCNGCSVENDRDYSEPVWLVINLKFGNVQANMFTRENHPLQFHHVTGENIDLMDKECRSARLKVENPASVCCLARRIYPGQGLMLKVNPLQERGRVPSRFHLTLGMSTLKPEELRVGDPESFSVCEKVKKPKRWRHMKRFEDEIEDGKRRNRCTGYLQVMVTPEGEVKYAHSSDVYGHVTVPRSKLESGVLIVFELFRVTLDITKTFDLQE
;
A
#
# COMPACT_ATOMS: atom_id res chain seq x y z
N MET A 1 20.56 33.13 46.74
CA MET A 1 21.37 32.57 45.63
C MET A 1 20.44 32.48 44.44
N ASP A 2 20.78 33.16 43.35
CA ASP A 2 19.96 33.17 42.13
C ASP A 2 20.28 31.92 41.30
N VAL A 3 19.25 31.23 40.81
CA VAL A 3 19.37 29.94 40.10
C VAL A 3 18.98 30.16 38.64
N GLY A 4 19.87 29.88 37.69
CA GLY A 4 19.64 30.06 36.25
C GLY A 4 20.69 29.37 35.35
N PHE A 5 20.36 29.20 34.07
CA PHE A 5 21.16 28.54 33.04
C PHE A 5 22.25 29.48 32.47
N PHE A 6 23.42 28.94 32.15
CA PHE A 6 24.55 29.73 31.60
C PHE A 6 24.30 30.10 30.12
N ARG A 7 24.57 31.36 29.72
CA ARG A 7 24.29 31.88 28.36
C ARG A 7 25.06 31.22 27.21
N ASN A 8 26.16 30.54 27.51
CA ASN A 8 26.94 29.84 26.50
C ASN A 8 26.45 28.39 26.41
N SER A 9 25.31 28.20 25.75
CA SER A 9 24.67 26.90 25.53
C SER A 9 24.90 26.42 24.10
N GLY A 10 24.71 25.12 23.84
CA GLY A 10 24.76 24.59 22.47
C GLY A 10 23.73 25.29 21.57
N ASP A 11 24.06 25.45 20.28
CA ASP A 11 23.33 26.29 19.28
C ASP A 11 21.81 26.11 19.21
N ASN A 12 21.30 24.99 19.73
CA ASN A 12 19.90 24.55 19.64
C ASN A 12 19.14 24.65 20.98
N VAL A 13 19.68 25.38 21.95
CA VAL A 13 19.01 25.65 23.22
C VAL A 13 18.86 27.16 23.36
N LYS A 14 17.61 27.62 23.55
CA LYS A 14 17.32 29.02 23.84
C LYS A 14 16.90 29.15 25.29
N THR A 15 17.65 29.93 26.07
CA THR A 15 17.21 30.34 27.39
C THR A 15 16.23 31.51 27.27
N LYS A 16 15.23 31.53 28.15
CA LYS A 16 14.20 32.57 28.28
C LYS A 16 13.98 32.85 29.78
N ASP A 17 13.20 33.89 30.06
CA ASP A 17 12.76 34.28 31.39
C ASP A 17 13.94 34.45 32.38
N SER A 18 14.86 35.35 32.04
CA SER A 18 16.05 35.66 32.85
C SER A 18 16.91 34.43 33.16
N ASP A 19 17.07 33.57 32.14
CA ASP A 19 17.82 32.32 32.20
C ASP A 19 17.23 31.27 33.16
N ARG A 20 15.96 31.39 33.58
CA ARG A 20 15.29 30.38 34.43
C ARG A 20 14.56 29.29 33.63
N SER A 21 14.28 29.53 32.35
CA SER A 21 13.70 28.52 31.46
C SER A 21 14.63 28.30 30.27
N ALA A 22 14.88 27.04 29.91
CA ALA A 22 15.60 26.68 28.70
C ALA A 22 14.65 25.86 27.83
N THR A 23 14.43 26.33 26.60
CA THR A 23 13.67 25.57 25.60
C THR A 23 14.66 24.87 24.70
N TRP A 24 14.52 23.56 24.61
CA TRP A 24 15.21 22.78 23.61
C TRP A 24 14.56 22.99 22.25
N CYS A 25 15.28 23.60 21.32
CA CYS A 25 14.91 23.64 19.92
C CYS A 25 15.42 22.35 19.29
N HIS A 26 14.55 21.34 19.19
CA HIS A 26 14.93 19.95 18.92
C HIS A 26 15.95 19.81 17.78
N THR A 27 17.10 19.26 18.18
CA THR A 27 18.31 19.04 17.41
C THR A 27 18.11 17.99 16.32
N TYR A 28 18.60 18.32 15.12
CA TYR A 28 18.96 17.45 13.99
C TYR A 28 19.08 15.94 14.29
N SER A 29 18.23 15.12 13.67
CA SER A 29 18.71 13.91 13.01
C SER A 29 18.59 14.16 11.52
N GLY A 30 19.68 14.01 10.77
CA GLY A 30 19.60 13.91 9.33
C GLY A 30 18.78 12.67 8.99
N GLY A 31 17.46 12.81 8.91
CA GLY A 31 16.51 11.78 8.47
C GLY A 31 16.68 11.46 6.98
N ILE A 32 17.91 11.56 6.49
CA ILE A 32 18.33 11.29 5.13
C ILE A 32 18.53 9.80 5.03
N LEU A 33 17.63 9.19 4.27
CA LEU A 33 17.60 7.79 3.90
C LEU A 33 18.01 7.70 2.43
N PHE A 34 18.70 6.61 2.08
CA PHE A 34 19.08 6.30 0.72
C PHE A 34 18.39 5.01 0.27
N SER A 35 18.11 4.86 -1.03
CA SER A 35 17.76 3.54 -1.57
C SER A 35 18.94 2.58 -1.38
N LYS A 36 18.64 1.31 -1.09
CA LYS A 36 19.67 0.27 -0.92
C LYS A 36 20.43 0.00 -2.21
N HIS A 37 19.77 0.14 -3.35
CA HIS A 37 20.31 -0.10 -4.68
C HIS A 37 20.22 1.18 -5.52
N CYS A 38 21.09 1.28 -6.53
CA CYS A 38 20.95 2.30 -7.55
C CYS A 38 19.75 1.97 -8.45
N LEU A 39 19.07 3.01 -8.92
CA LEU A 39 17.96 2.94 -9.86
C LEU A 39 18.50 2.54 -11.23
N ARG A 40 17.89 1.53 -11.84
CA ARG A 40 18.15 1.18 -13.24
C ARG A 40 17.47 2.18 -14.17
N TYR A 41 17.97 2.27 -15.40
CA TYR A 41 17.32 3.05 -16.44
C TYR A 41 15.88 2.56 -16.68
N GLY A 42 14.94 3.50 -16.69
CA GLY A 42 13.51 3.23 -16.84
C GLY A 42 12.84 2.60 -15.61
N GLU A 43 13.58 2.36 -14.52
CA GLU A 43 13.01 1.83 -13.29
C GLU A 43 12.11 2.86 -12.61
N ILE A 44 10.89 2.45 -12.28
CA ILE A 44 9.93 3.28 -11.56
C ILE A 44 9.84 2.81 -10.11
N VAL A 45 10.34 3.64 -9.19
CA VAL A 45 10.20 3.43 -7.76
C VAL A 45 9.11 4.35 -7.22
N ASN A 46 8.22 3.78 -6.41
CA ASN A 46 7.20 4.53 -5.71
C ASN A 46 7.60 4.67 -4.25
N VAL A 47 7.40 5.85 -3.69
CA VAL A 47 7.60 6.14 -2.28
C VAL A 47 6.29 6.65 -1.71
N GLU A 48 5.77 5.95 -0.71
CA GLU A 48 4.65 6.43 0.07
C GLU A 48 5.15 7.11 1.33
N ILE A 49 4.81 8.39 1.48
CA ILE A 49 5.09 9.17 2.69
C ILE A 49 3.79 9.29 3.49
N THR A 50 3.78 8.81 4.72
CA THR A 50 2.62 8.85 5.62
C THR A 50 2.95 9.59 6.92
N GLY A 51 1.91 9.92 7.70
CA GLY A 51 2.04 10.61 8.98
C GLY A 51 1.75 12.11 8.89
N ASN A 52 2.26 12.86 9.88
CA ASN A 52 2.07 14.30 9.98
C ASN A 52 3.43 14.99 10.08
N GLY A 53 3.86 15.61 8.97
CA GLY A 53 5.15 16.29 8.89
C GLY A 53 5.65 16.49 7.46
N HIS A 54 6.95 16.77 7.31
CA HIS A 54 7.55 17.10 6.02
C HIS A 54 8.70 16.16 5.67
N ALA A 55 8.75 15.75 4.41
CA ALA A 55 9.89 15.05 3.81
C ALA A 55 10.37 15.80 2.56
N ALA A 56 11.67 15.77 2.28
CA ALA A 56 12.22 16.18 0.99
C ALA A 56 12.73 14.97 0.24
N ILE A 57 12.56 14.96 -1.07
CA ILE A 57 12.90 13.81 -1.91
C ILE A 57 13.79 14.29 -3.04
N GLY A 58 14.77 13.46 -3.37
CA GLY A 58 15.83 13.78 -4.29
C GLY A 58 16.62 12.56 -4.71
N PHE A 59 17.83 12.82 -5.21
CA PHE A 59 18.75 11.77 -5.62
C PHE A 59 20.21 12.15 -5.34
N THR A 60 21.09 11.16 -5.42
CA THR A 60 22.54 11.33 -5.42
C THR A 60 23.16 10.45 -6.50
N GLN A 61 24.27 10.90 -7.08
CA GLN A 61 25.11 10.10 -7.97
C GLN A 61 26.37 9.59 -7.27
N HIS A 62 26.46 9.80 -5.94
CA HIS A 62 27.51 9.23 -5.12
C HIS A 62 26.97 8.01 -4.39
N ASP A 63 27.75 6.95 -4.38
CA ASP A 63 27.40 5.74 -3.63
C ASP A 63 27.22 6.08 -2.14
N PRO A 64 26.03 5.83 -1.56
CA PRO A 64 25.74 6.15 -0.16
C PRO A 64 26.70 5.49 0.83
N ARG A 65 27.32 4.36 0.47
CA ARG A 65 28.28 3.64 1.32
C ARG A 65 29.55 4.45 1.61
N TYR A 66 29.89 5.41 0.74
CA TYR A 66 31.07 6.26 0.88
C TYR A 66 30.74 7.67 1.41
N ILE A 67 29.48 7.93 1.77
CA ILE A 67 29.07 9.20 2.39
C ILE A 67 29.31 9.11 3.90
N SER A 68 30.47 9.61 4.33
CA SER A 68 30.88 9.60 5.75
C SER A 68 30.15 10.64 6.61
N CYS A 69 29.77 11.79 6.03
CA CYS A 69 29.05 12.86 6.70
C CYS A 69 27.85 13.32 5.88
N ILE A 70 26.64 13.04 6.37
CA ILE A 70 25.37 13.41 5.71
C ILE A 70 25.22 14.93 5.61
N LYS A 71 25.61 15.66 6.67
CA LYS A 71 25.53 17.13 6.69
C LYS A 71 26.40 17.73 5.59
N ASP A 72 27.63 17.23 5.46
CA ASP A 72 28.56 17.71 4.42
C ASP A 72 28.09 17.31 3.03
N ALA A 73 27.51 16.12 2.86
CA ALA A 73 26.97 15.68 1.57
C ALA A 73 25.82 16.59 1.07
N VAL A 74 24.99 17.11 1.98
CA VAL A 74 23.97 18.10 1.64
C VAL A 74 24.60 19.46 1.35
N LEU A 75 25.53 19.92 2.19
CA LEU A 75 26.18 21.24 2.03
C LEU A 75 27.05 21.34 0.77
N THR A 76 27.65 20.21 0.34
CA THR A 76 28.53 20.13 -0.84
C THR A 76 27.78 19.70 -2.10
N ASN A 77 26.44 19.70 -2.10
CA ASN A 77 25.59 19.28 -3.23
C ASN A 77 25.84 17.85 -3.75
N LYS A 78 26.44 16.98 -2.94
CA LYS A 78 26.53 15.54 -3.25
C LYS A 78 25.15 14.88 -3.22
N VAL A 79 24.19 15.49 -2.52
CA VAL A 79 22.78 15.09 -2.48
C VAL A 79 21.93 16.23 -3.06
N LYS A 80 21.15 15.94 -4.10
CA LYS A 80 20.23 16.88 -4.74
C LYS A 80 18.80 16.61 -4.28
N LEU A 81 18.24 17.48 -3.42
CA LEU A 81 16.83 17.43 -3.00
C LEU A 81 15.97 18.26 -3.95
N LEU A 82 15.04 17.63 -4.66
CA LEU A 82 14.28 18.27 -5.75
C LEU A 82 12.87 18.70 -5.36
N THR A 83 12.23 17.99 -4.43
CA THR A 83 10.85 18.30 -4.03
C THR A 83 10.64 18.18 -2.53
N ASN A 84 9.63 18.87 -2.01
CA ASN A 84 9.20 18.80 -0.62
C ASN A 84 7.75 18.32 -0.56
N VAL A 85 7.50 17.32 0.26
CA VAL A 85 6.20 16.71 0.46
C VAL A 85 5.73 17.04 1.87
N ARG A 86 4.55 17.66 1.96
CA ARG A 86 3.85 17.89 3.23
C ARG A 86 2.81 16.80 3.40
N THR A 87 2.91 16.06 4.48
CA THR A 87 1.91 15.05 4.86
C THR A 87 1.03 15.64 5.94
N LEU A 88 -0.23 15.89 5.58
CA LEU A 88 -1.30 16.24 6.50
C LEU A 88 -2.37 15.17 6.27
N GLN A 89 -2.32 14.08 7.04
CA GLN A 89 -3.30 12.99 7.07
C GLN A 89 -3.48 12.14 5.78
N ARG A 90 -2.83 12.46 4.65
CA ARG A 90 -2.90 11.65 3.41
C ARG A 90 -1.53 11.14 2.99
N ALA A 91 -1.50 9.87 2.58
CA ALA A 91 -0.35 9.24 1.95
C ALA A 91 -0.01 9.96 0.63
N GLY A 92 1.19 10.50 0.52
CA GLY A 92 1.72 11.04 -0.73
C GLY A 92 2.46 9.93 -1.47
N THR A 93 2.03 9.57 -2.67
CA THR A 93 2.81 8.67 -3.54
C THR A 93 3.70 9.51 -4.45
N ILE A 94 5.01 9.30 -4.33
CA ILE A 94 6.01 9.90 -5.20
C ILE A 94 6.53 8.84 -6.16
N LYS A 95 6.50 9.14 -7.45
CA LYS A 95 7.10 8.31 -8.48
C LYS A 95 8.46 8.89 -8.83
N LEU A 96 9.49 8.05 -8.82
CA LEU A 96 10.80 8.40 -9.32
C LEU A 96 11.13 7.52 -10.51
N CYS A 97 11.60 8.15 -11.58
CA CYS A 97 12.06 7.48 -12.78
C CYS A 97 13.44 8.02 -13.18
N SER A 98 14.34 7.12 -13.55
CA SER A 98 15.68 7.45 -14.00
C SER A 98 15.79 7.29 -15.52
N TYR A 99 16.05 8.39 -16.23
CA TYR A 99 16.21 8.44 -17.69
C TYR A 99 17.66 8.74 -18.08
N GLU A 100 18.07 8.58 -19.34
CA GLU A 100 19.49 8.67 -19.71
C GLU A 100 20.11 10.01 -19.29
N SER A 101 19.44 11.12 -19.56
CA SER A 101 19.93 12.46 -19.26
C SER A 101 19.43 13.07 -17.94
N HIS A 102 18.38 12.52 -17.34
CA HIS A 102 17.72 13.18 -16.21
C HIS A 102 17.03 12.21 -15.24
N VAL A 103 16.71 12.70 -14.05
CA VAL A 103 15.83 12.03 -13.08
C VAL A 103 14.53 12.82 -13.00
N SER A 104 13.39 12.12 -13.10
CA SER A 104 12.06 12.72 -12.94
C SER A 104 11.44 12.26 -11.61
N ILE A 105 10.93 13.21 -10.83
CA ILE A 105 10.21 12.98 -9.57
C ILE A 105 8.81 13.56 -9.71
N THR A 106 7.79 12.70 -9.74
CA THR A 106 6.38 13.10 -9.80
C THR A 106 5.72 12.94 -8.45
N CYS A 107 5.13 14.01 -7.92
CA CYS A 107 4.34 14.02 -6.70
C CYS A 107 3.01 14.74 -6.95
N ASN A 108 1.88 14.08 -6.66
CA ASN A 108 0.53 14.67 -6.79
C ASN A 108 0.24 15.31 -8.16
N GLY A 109 0.79 14.75 -9.25
CA GLY A 109 0.60 15.26 -10.62
C GLY A 109 1.58 16.34 -11.04
N CYS A 110 2.45 16.83 -10.15
CA CYS A 110 3.55 17.73 -10.50
C CYS A 110 4.85 16.93 -10.67
N SER A 111 5.52 17.09 -11.80
CA SER A 111 6.82 16.48 -12.07
C SER A 111 7.94 17.53 -11.95
N VAL A 112 9.03 17.14 -11.30
CA VAL A 112 10.28 17.89 -11.25
C VAL A 112 11.36 17.05 -11.89
N GLU A 113 12.05 17.61 -12.87
CA GLU A 113 13.14 16.95 -13.58
C GLU A 113 14.47 17.62 -13.24
N ASN A 114 15.54 16.83 -13.19
CA ASN A 114 16.88 17.35 -12.98
C ASN A 114 17.90 16.54 -13.77
N ASP A 115 18.83 17.24 -14.41
CA ASP A 115 19.89 16.62 -15.19
C ASP A 115 20.82 15.79 -14.30
N ARG A 116 21.27 14.68 -14.87
CA ARG A 116 22.23 13.76 -14.26
C ARG A 116 23.33 13.42 -15.25
N ASP A 117 24.48 13.00 -14.73
CA ASP A 117 25.49 12.35 -15.56
C ASP A 117 25.00 10.94 -15.94
N TYR A 118 24.94 10.63 -17.23
CA TYR A 118 24.50 9.33 -17.73
C TYR A 118 25.39 8.17 -17.24
N SER A 119 26.68 8.43 -17.09
CA SER A 119 27.68 7.42 -16.74
C SER A 119 27.65 7.01 -15.26
N GLU A 120 26.98 7.81 -14.43
CA GLU A 120 26.99 7.63 -12.99
C GLU A 120 25.67 7.03 -12.45
N PRO A 121 25.75 5.99 -11.60
CA PRO A 121 24.57 5.39 -10.97
C PRO A 121 23.79 6.39 -10.11
N VAL A 122 22.48 6.20 -10.00
CA VAL A 122 21.59 7.11 -9.24
C VAL A 122 20.98 6.39 -8.05
N TRP A 123 21.09 6.98 -6.87
CA TRP A 123 20.37 6.53 -5.68
C TRP A 123 19.30 7.54 -5.29
N LEU A 124 18.17 7.03 -4.81
CA LEU A 124 17.11 7.86 -4.24
C LEU A 124 17.53 8.36 -2.86
N VAL A 125 17.17 9.60 -2.56
CA VAL A 125 17.42 10.24 -1.27
C VAL A 125 16.11 10.79 -0.70
N ILE A 126 15.78 10.44 0.54
CA ILE A 126 14.61 10.95 1.27
C ILE A 126 15.10 11.59 2.55
N ASN A 127 14.87 12.88 2.74
CA ASN A 127 15.18 13.62 3.96
C ASN A 127 13.89 13.88 4.77
N LEU A 128 13.66 13.11 5.82
CA LEU A 128 12.60 13.32 6.80
C LEU A 128 12.95 14.54 7.67
N LYS A 129 12.31 15.68 7.38
CA LYS A 129 12.68 16.99 7.94
C LYS A 129 12.10 17.22 9.33
N PHE A 130 10.80 16.96 9.50
CA PHE A 130 10.13 17.16 10.78
C PHE A 130 8.81 16.38 10.88
N GLY A 131 8.36 16.16 12.11
CA GLY A 131 7.07 15.53 12.42
C GLY A 131 7.16 14.01 12.53
N ASN A 132 6.01 13.36 12.74
CA ASN A 132 5.92 11.90 12.76
C ASN A 132 5.67 11.43 11.33
N VAL A 133 6.73 11.32 10.53
CA VAL A 133 6.69 10.95 9.11
C VAL A 133 7.33 9.60 8.90
N GLN A 134 6.66 8.73 8.14
CA GLN A 134 7.18 7.43 7.71
C GLN A 134 7.28 7.40 6.19
N ALA A 135 8.35 6.80 5.66
CA ALA A 135 8.56 6.59 4.23
C ALA A 135 8.64 5.10 3.91
N ASN A 136 7.77 4.62 3.02
CA ASN A 136 7.76 3.24 2.55
C ASN A 136 8.09 3.22 1.06
N MET A 137 9.13 2.49 0.66
CA MET A 137 9.56 2.39 -0.73
C MET A 137 9.12 1.06 -1.32
N PHE A 138 8.58 1.10 -2.54
CA PHE A 138 8.14 -0.08 -3.26
C PHE A 138 8.20 0.11 -4.76
N THR A 139 8.44 -0.97 -5.49
CA THR A 139 8.18 -1.04 -6.91
C THR A 139 6.70 -1.37 -7.13
N ARG A 140 6.22 -1.27 -8.37
CA ARG A 140 4.87 -1.75 -8.73
C ARG A 140 4.65 -3.22 -8.35
N GLU A 141 5.72 -4.01 -8.40
CA GLU A 141 5.73 -5.45 -8.14
C GLU A 141 5.76 -5.75 -6.64
N ASN A 142 6.47 -4.94 -5.84
CA ASN A 142 6.70 -5.14 -4.41
C ASN A 142 5.82 -4.27 -3.49
N HIS A 143 4.82 -3.55 -4.02
CA HIS A 143 3.87 -2.86 -3.17
C HIS A 143 3.09 -3.90 -2.34
N PRO A 144 3.02 -3.73 -1.00
CA PRO A 144 2.19 -4.59 -0.16
C PRO A 144 0.77 -4.66 -0.73
N LEU A 145 0.21 -5.86 -0.86
CA LEU A 145 -1.19 -5.97 -1.26
C LEU A 145 -2.06 -5.46 -0.12
N GLN A 146 -2.99 -4.60 -0.48
CA GLN A 146 -3.96 -3.95 0.39
C GLN A 146 -5.31 -3.97 -0.32
N PHE A 147 -6.39 -3.76 0.40
CA PHE A 147 -7.69 -3.44 -0.17
C PHE A 147 -7.69 -1.99 -0.66
N HIS A 148 -8.31 -1.75 -1.82
CA HIS A 148 -8.45 -0.40 -2.36
C HIS A 148 -9.48 0.41 -1.57
N HIS A 149 -9.37 1.73 -1.56
CA HIS A 149 -10.41 2.61 -1.00
C HIS A 149 -11.70 2.67 -1.82
N VAL A 150 -11.66 2.20 -3.09
CA VAL A 150 -12.86 2.00 -3.90
C VAL A 150 -13.50 0.70 -3.47
N THR A 151 -14.39 0.81 -2.49
CA THR A 151 -15.19 -0.28 -1.94
C THR A 151 -16.66 0.06 -1.99
N GLY A 152 -17.48 -0.94 -1.72
CA GLY A 152 -18.90 -0.76 -1.49
C GLY A 152 -19.14 0.01 -0.19
N GLU A 153 -20.29 0.65 -0.10
CA GLU A 153 -20.60 1.58 0.99
C GLU A 153 -20.65 0.89 2.37
N ASN A 154 -20.96 -0.41 2.39
CA ASN A 154 -20.99 -1.23 3.59
C ASN A 154 -19.64 -1.92 3.91
N ILE A 155 -18.53 -1.51 3.30
CA ILE A 155 -17.19 -2.03 3.64
C ILE A 155 -16.48 -1.08 4.60
N ASP A 156 -15.85 -1.65 5.63
CA ASP A 156 -14.97 -0.99 6.59
C ASP A 156 -13.55 -1.55 6.44
N LEU A 157 -12.56 -0.67 6.27
CA LEU A 157 -11.14 -1.04 6.23
C LEU A 157 -10.56 -0.83 7.63
N MET A 158 -10.25 -1.93 8.32
CA MET A 158 -10.07 -1.92 9.77
C MET A 158 -8.71 -1.38 10.24
N ASP A 159 -7.71 -1.41 9.37
CA ASP A 159 -6.34 -1.01 9.70
C ASP A 159 -5.83 0.10 8.77
N LYS A 160 -4.82 0.85 9.23
CA LYS A 160 -4.22 1.95 8.46
C LYS A 160 -3.53 1.48 7.19
N GLU A 161 -3.09 0.22 7.16
CA GLU A 161 -2.45 -0.40 6.00
C GLU A 161 -3.47 -0.97 5.01
N CYS A 162 -4.77 -0.81 5.27
CA CYS A 162 -5.86 -1.39 4.50
C CYS A 162 -5.70 -2.88 4.19
N ARG A 163 -5.12 -3.69 5.08
CA ARG A 163 -4.94 -5.15 4.89
C ARG A 163 -6.12 -5.98 5.35
N SER A 164 -7.02 -5.39 6.11
CA SER A 164 -8.18 -6.07 6.69
C SER A 164 -9.47 -5.35 6.30
N ALA A 165 -10.45 -6.11 5.82
CA ALA A 165 -11.76 -5.61 5.40
C ALA A 165 -12.89 -6.38 6.08
N ARG A 166 -13.95 -5.69 6.48
CA ARG A 166 -15.19 -6.27 7.01
C ARG A 166 -16.40 -5.49 6.51
N LEU A 167 -17.60 -5.99 6.82
CA LEU A 167 -18.79 -5.17 6.68
C LEU A 167 -18.96 -4.19 7.85
N LYS A 168 -19.49 -2.99 7.61
CA LYS A 168 -19.87 -2.03 8.68
C LYS A 168 -21.08 -2.52 9.47
N VAL A 169 -22.05 -3.09 8.75
CA VAL A 169 -23.24 -3.75 9.30
C VAL A 169 -23.41 -5.12 8.65
N GLU A 170 -24.00 -6.09 9.36
CA GLU A 170 -24.11 -7.48 8.85
C GLU A 170 -24.76 -7.60 7.46
N ASN A 171 -25.72 -6.72 7.15
CA ASN A 171 -26.47 -6.72 5.90
C ASN A 171 -26.59 -5.29 5.35
N PRO A 172 -26.56 -5.12 4.01
CA PRO A 172 -26.45 -6.14 2.99
C PRO A 172 -24.99 -6.54 2.67
N ALA A 173 -24.81 -7.54 1.80
CA ALA A 173 -23.50 -7.88 1.25
C ALA A 173 -22.85 -6.66 0.55
N SER A 174 -21.53 -6.65 0.45
CA SER A 174 -20.82 -5.54 -0.20
C SER A 174 -19.52 -5.96 -0.85
N VAL A 175 -19.09 -5.19 -1.85
CA VAL A 175 -17.94 -5.53 -2.69
C VAL A 175 -16.70 -4.74 -2.29
N CYS A 176 -15.54 -5.39 -2.22
CA CYS A 176 -14.24 -4.73 -2.15
C CYS A 176 -13.29 -5.34 -3.19
N CYS A 177 -12.16 -4.69 -3.43
CA CYS A 177 -11.15 -5.18 -4.36
C CYS A 177 -9.74 -4.84 -3.87
N LEU A 178 -8.73 -5.47 -4.44
CA LEU A 178 -7.34 -5.15 -4.13
C LEU A 178 -6.95 -3.78 -4.69
N ALA A 179 -6.04 -3.10 -4.00
CA ALA A 179 -5.53 -1.78 -4.41
C ALA A 179 -4.70 -1.83 -5.69
N ARG A 180 -4.09 -2.99 -5.99
CA ARG A 180 -3.39 -3.24 -7.24
C ARG A 180 -3.79 -4.58 -7.83
N ARG A 181 -3.50 -4.72 -9.12
CA ARG A 181 -3.63 -5.97 -9.87
C ARG A 181 -2.50 -6.93 -9.50
N ILE A 182 -2.81 -8.22 -9.58
CA ILE A 182 -1.87 -9.32 -9.40
C ILE A 182 -1.32 -9.69 -10.78
N TYR A 183 0.00 -9.75 -10.90
CA TYR A 183 0.69 -10.07 -12.14
C TYR A 183 1.02 -11.57 -12.22
N PRO A 184 1.29 -12.10 -13.43
CA PRO A 184 1.78 -13.46 -13.57
C PRO A 184 2.98 -13.73 -12.66
N GLY A 185 2.97 -14.88 -11.99
CA GLY A 185 3.96 -15.24 -10.97
C GLY A 185 3.63 -14.72 -9.56
N GLN A 186 2.61 -13.88 -9.37
CA GLN A 186 2.29 -13.33 -8.05
C GLN A 186 1.06 -13.99 -7.42
N GLY A 187 0.98 -13.95 -6.09
CA GLY A 187 -0.18 -14.40 -5.33
C GLY A 187 -0.31 -13.78 -3.94
N LEU A 188 -1.44 -14.10 -3.31
CA LEU A 188 -1.72 -13.73 -1.92
C LEU A 188 -2.39 -14.88 -1.16
N MET A 189 -2.30 -14.76 0.16
CA MET A 189 -3.01 -15.57 1.14
C MET A 189 -3.94 -14.66 1.95
N LEU A 190 -5.21 -15.00 1.98
CA LEU A 190 -6.23 -14.34 2.78
C LEU A 190 -6.66 -15.25 3.92
N LYS A 191 -6.96 -14.68 5.07
CA LYS A 191 -7.72 -15.36 6.11
C LYS A 191 -9.16 -14.86 6.06
N VAL A 192 -10.10 -15.80 6.04
CA VAL A 192 -11.54 -15.54 6.01
C VAL A 192 -12.13 -15.97 7.35
N ASN A 193 -12.77 -15.04 8.04
CA ASN A 193 -13.45 -15.30 9.31
C ASN A 193 -14.92 -14.87 9.23
N PRO A 194 -15.83 -15.50 9.99
CA PRO A 194 -17.18 -14.96 10.14
C PRO A 194 -17.14 -13.61 10.87
N LEU A 195 -18.00 -12.69 10.46
CA LEU A 195 -18.25 -11.45 11.20
C LEU A 195 -19.01 -11.80 12.49
N GLN A 196 -18.31 -11.82 13.62
CA GLN A 196 -18.92 -12.15 14.91
C GLN A 196 -19.45 -10.89 15.59
N GLU A 197 -20.76 -10.75 15.66
CA GLU A 197 -21.40 -9.75 16.52
C GLU A 197 -21.75 -10.34 17.88
N ARG A 198 -21.35 -9.66 18.96
CA ARG A 198 -21.65 -10.06 20.36
C ARG A 198 -21.22 -11.50 20.68
N GLY A 199 -20.14 -11.98 20.07
CA GLY A 199 -19.61 -13.33 20.26
C GLY A 199 -20.41 -14.46 19.61
N ARG A 200 -21.39 -14.14 18.75
CA ARG A 200 -22.17 -15.15 18.03
C ARG A 200 -21.72 -15.25 16.58
N VAL A 201 -21.56 -16.47 16.10
CA VAL A 201 -21.28 -16.74 14.69
C VAL A 201 -22.60 -16.70 13.90
N PRO A 202 -22.67 -15.99 12.77
CA PRO A 202 -23.89 -15.94 11.96
C PRO A 202 -24.29 -17.32 11.44
N SER A 203 -25.61 -17.54 11.31
CA SER A 203 -26.17 -18.79 10.78
C SER A 203 -25.87 -19.05 9.30
N ARG A 204 -25.59 -17.97 8.56
CA ARG A 204 -25.22 -18.00 7.14
C ARG A 204 -24.27 -16.85 6.85
N PHE A 205 -23.18 -17.16 6.16
CA PHE A 205 -22.22 -16.19 5.67
C PHE A 205 -21.50 -16.75 4.43
N HIS A 206 -21.04 -15.86 3.55
CA HIS A 206 -20.32 -16.28 2.36
C HIS A 206 -19.31 -15.23 1.90
N LEU A 207 -18.32 -15.72 1.16
CA LEU A 207 -17.36 -14.93 0.41
C LEU A 207 -17.49 -15.31 -1.06
N THR A 208 -17.68 -14.32 -1.93
CA THR A 208 -17.61 -14.52 -3.37
C THR A 208 -16.26 -13.99 -3.87
N LEU A 209 -15.47 -14.86 -4.50
CA LEU A 209 -14.25 -14.52 -5.21
C LEU A 209 -14.56 -14.25 -6.69
N GLY A 210 -14.01 -13.16 -7.19
CA GLY A 210 -14.07 -12.79 -8.58
C GLY A 210 -12.82 -12.08 -9.08
N MET A 211 -12.83 -11.77 -10.37
CA MET A 211 -11.74 -11.05 -11.01
C MET A 211 -12.22 -10.05 -12.06
N SER A 212 -11.46 -8.98 -12.27
CA SER A 212 -11.65 -8.02 -13.36
C SER A 212 -10.32 -7.69 -14.02
N THR A 213 -10.38 -7.18 -15.24
CA THR A 213 -9.21 -6.65 -15.97
C THR A 213 -9.13 -5.13 -15.89
N LEU A 214 -10.19 -4.50 -15.37
CA LEU A 214 -10.29 -3.06 -15.12
C LEU A 214 -9.50 -2.67 -13.87
N LYS A 215 -9.18 -1.38 -13.75
CA LYS A 215 -8.70 -0.79 -12.49
C LYS A 215 -9.86 -0.60 -11.50
N PRO A 216 -9.58 -0.45 -10.18
CA PRO A 216 -10.63 -0.24 -9.18
C PRO A 216 -11.63 0.88 -9.51
N GLU A 217 -11.14 2.05 -9.95
CA GLU A 217 -11.97 3.21 -10.27
C GLU A 217 -12.84 2.95 -11.51
N GLU A 218 -12.25 2.36 -12.55
CA GLU A 218 -12.93 1.98 -13.78
C GLU A 218 -14.01 0.93 -13.51
N LEU A 219 -13.75 -0.01 -12.60
CA LEU A 219 -14.70 -1.03 -12.17
C LEU A 219 -15.90 -0.40 -11.46
N ARG A 220 -15.67 0.56 -10.56
CA ARG A 220 -16.74 1.27 -9.84
C ARG A 220 -17.62 2.10 -10.77
N VAL A 221 -17.02 2.78 -11.74
CA VAL A 221 -17.76 3.59 -12.74
C VAL A 221 -18.53 2.68 -13.70
N GLY A 222 -17.93 1.57 -14.13
CA GLY A 222 -18.52 0.64 -15.09
C GLY A 222 -19.57 -0.31 -14.50
N ASP A 223 -19.59 -0.50 -13.19
CA ASP A 223 -20.50 -1.39 -12.44
C ASP A 223 -20.86 -0.80 -11.05
N PRO A 224 -21.47 0.39 -10.99
CA PRO A 224 -21.73 1.06 -9.72
C PRO A 224 -22.73 0.30 -8.85
N GLU A 225 -23.60 -0.52 -9.47
CA GLU A 225 -24.59 -1.33 -8.77
C GLU A 225 -23.92 -2.37 -7.85
N SER A 226 -22.83 -2.99 -8.29
CA SER A 226 -22.06 -3.97 -7.50
C SER A 226 -21.49 -3.40 -6.20
N PHE A 227 -21.29 -2.08 -6.12
CA PHE A 227 -20.72 -1.40 -4.94
C PHE A 227 -21.79 -0.62 -4.15
N SER A 228 -23.05 -0.67 -4.58
CA SER A 228 -24.17 -0.01 -3.88
C SER A 228 -24.81 -0.94 -2.85
N VAL A 229 -25.43 -0.35 -1.83
CA VAL A 229 -26.25 -1.07 -0.85
C VAL A 229 -27.58 -1.41 -1.51
N CYS A 230 -27.69 -2.60 -2.11
CA CYS A 230 -28.93 -3.11 -2.70
C CYS A 230 -29.28 -4.46 -2.06
N GLU A 231 -30.54 -4.62 -1.59
CA GLU A 231 -31.05 -5.89 -1.03
C GLU A 231 -31.05 -7.05 -2.05
N LYS A 232 -31.06 -6.72 -3.35
CA LYS A 232 -30.95 -7.69 -4.45
C LYS A 232 -29.59 -7.54 -5.11
N VAL A 233 -28.67 -8.45 -4.81
CA VAL A 233 -27.37 -8.58 -5.49
C VAL A 233 -27.65 -8.83 -6.98
N LYS A 234 -27.46 -7.81 -7.82
CA LYS A 234 -27.54 -7.96 -9.27
C LYS A 234 -26.31 -8.70 -9.75
N LYS A 235 -26.45 -9.55 -10.78
CA LYS A 235 -25.31 -10.23 -11.38
C LYS A 235 -24.29 -9.19 -11.84
N PRO A 236 -23.02 -9.32 -11.44
CA PRO A 236 -21.99 -8.35 -11.80
C PRO A 236 -21.78 -8.35 -13.32
N LYS A 237 -21.59 -7.16 -13.90
CA LYS A 237 -21.44 -6.97 -15.35
C LYS A 237 -19.98 -6.80 -15.75
N ARG A 238 -19.12 -6.29 -14.85
CA ARG A 238 -17.74 -5.90 -15.18
C ARG A 238 -16.66 -6.69 -14.44
N TRP A 239 -17.05 -7.67 -13.64
CA TRP A 239 -16.14 -8.64 -13.07
C TRP A 239 -16.71 -10.05 -13.20
N ARG A 240 -15.81 -11.02 -13.39
CA ARG A 240 -16.15 -12.43 -13.60
C ARG A 240 -16.19 -13.13 -12.26
N HIS A 241 -17.34 -13.71 -11.93
CA HIS A 241 -17.49 -14.62 -10.80
C HIS A 241 -16.60 -15.85 -11.00
N MET A 242 -15.79 -16.17 -9.99
CA MET A 242 -14.94 -17.37 -9.99
C MET A 242 -15.52 -18.44 -9.07
N LYS A 243 -15.76 -18.11 -7.80
CA LYS A 243 -16.25 -19.06 -6.80
C LYS A 243 -16.96 -18.36 -5.65
N ARG A 244 -18.03 -18.98 -5.15
CA ARG A 244 -18.66 -18.64 -3.88
C ARG A 244 -18.32 -19.69 -2.84
N PHE A 245 -17.81 -19.24 -1.70
CA PHE A 245 -17.53 -20.03 -0.51
C PHE A 245 -18.61 -19.73 0.52
N GLU A 246 -19.37 -20.74 0.92
CA GLU A 246 -20.55 -20.57 1.77
C GLU A 246 -20.42 -21.47 3.00
N ASP A 247 -20.77 -20.91 4.15
CA ASP A 247 -20.99 -21.68 5.38
C ASP A 247 -22.48 -21.55 5.72
N GLU A 248 -23.13 -22.70 5.76
CA GLU A 248 -24.55 -22.83 6.07
C GLU A 248 -24.79 -24.03 6.98
N ILE A 249 -25.88 -23.94 7.74
CA ILE A 249 -26.40 -25.03 8.55
C ILE A 249 -27.38 -25.82 7.66
N GLU A 250 -26.99 -27.03 7.29
CA GLU A 250 -27.81 -27.97 6.51
C GLU A 250 -28.07 -29.20 7.40
N ASP A 251 -29.34 -29.57 7.59
CA ASP A 251 -29.75 -30.70 8.44
C ASP A 251 -29.17 -30.68 9.87
N GLY A 252 -29.06 -29.49 10.46
CA GLY A 252 -28.52 -29.30 11.82
C GLY A 252 -26.99 -29.47 11.92
N LYS A 253 -26.29 -29.72 10.80
CA LYS A 253 -24.83 -29.79 10.74
C LYS A 253 -24.28 -28.60 9.97
N ARG A 254 -23.27 -27.95 10.55
CA ARG A 254 -22.60 -26.82 9.92
C ARG A 254 -21.58 -27.29 8.90
N ARG A 255 -21.75 -26.91 7.63
CA ARG A 255 -20.79 -27.21 6.56
C ARG A 255 -19.90 -25.98 6.32
N ASN A 256 -18.82 -25.88 7.08
CA ASN A 256 -17.91 -24.75 6.97
C ASN A 256 -16.99 -24.88 5.76
N ARG A 257 -17.35 -24.21 4.66
CA ARG A 257 -16.49 -24.09 3.46
C ARG A 257 -15.97 -22.68 3.21
N CYS A 258 -16.31 -21.74 4.10
CA CYS A 258 -16.00 -20.31 3.96
C CYS A 258 -14.91 -19.82 4.92
N THR A 259 -14.80 -20.39 6.12
CA THR A 259 -13.78 -19.97 7.10
C THR A 259 -12.46 -20.67 6.84
N GLY A 260 -11.36 -19.95 6.90
CA GLY A 260 -10.03 -20.54 6.77
C GLY A 260 -9.09 -19.67 5.96
N TYR A 261 -8.13 -20.31 5.29
CA TYR A 261 -7.17 -19.63 4.43
C TYR A 261 -7.55 -19.81 2.97
N LEU A 262 -7.57 -18.71 2.21
CA LEU A 262 -7.78 -18.67 0.78
C LEU A 262 -6.50 -18.17 0.10
N GLN A 263 -5.87 -19.04 -0.68
CA GLN A 263 -4.77 -18.68 -1.56
C GLN A 263 -5.33 -18.31 -2.93
N VAL A 264 -4.84 -17.20 -3.51
CA VAL A 264 -5.13 -16.79 -4.89
C VAL A 264 -3.82 -16.44 -5.57
N MET A 265 -3.59 -16.95 -6.77
CA MET A 265 -2.37 -16.69 -7.54
C MET A 265 -2.64 -16.62 -9.03
N VAL A 266 -1.81 -15.86 -9.74
CA VAL A 266 -1.83 -15.79 -11.20
C VAL A 266 -0.59 -16.53 -11.70
N THR A 267 -0.79 -17.61 -12.44
CA THR A 267 0.34 -18.40 -12.96
C THR A 267 0.99 -17.72 -14.16
N PRO A 268 2.28 -18.00 -14.43
CA PRO A 268 2.96 -17.53 -15.64
C PRO A 268 2.23 -17.94 -16.94
N GLU A 269 1.56 -19.08 -16.95
CA GLU A 269 0.88 -19.63 -18.13
C GLU A 269 -0.47 -18.95 -18.43
N GLY A 270 -0.96 -18.11 -17.51
CA GLY A 270 -2.15 -17.31 -17.72
C GLY A 270 -3.42 -17.79 -17.01
N GLU A 271 -3.27 -18.50 -15.90
CA GLU A 271 -4.39 -18.99 -15.09
C GLU A 271 -4.47 -18.25 -13.76
N VAL A 272 -5.66 -17.87 -13.34
CA VAL A 272 -5.90 -17.46 -11.95
C VAL A 272 -6.33 -18.69 -11.18
N LYS A 273 -5.48 -19.18 -10.29
CA LYS A 273 -5.73 -20.34 -9.43
C LYS A 273 -6.16 -19.88 -8.04
N TYR A 274 -7.04 -20.65 -7.42
CA TYR A 274 -7.39 -20.47 -6.02
C TYR A 274 -7.44 -21.82 -5.31
N ALA A 275 -7.08 -21.81 -4.03
CA ALA A 275 -7.14 -22.96 -3.14
C ALA A 275 -7.57 -22.48 -1.75
N HIS A 276 -8.56 -23.14 -1.16
CA HIS A 276 -9.06 -22.85 0.17
C HIS A 276 -8.75 -24.01 1.11
N SER A 277 -8.48 -23.74 2.39
CA SER A 277 -8.19 -24.74 3.42
C SER A 277 -9.36 -25.69 3.76
N SER A 278 -10.46 -25.63 3.01
CA SER A 278 -11.62 -26.54 3.09
C SER A 278 -11.62 -27.53 1.92
N ASP A 279 -10.44 -27.76 1.32
CA ASP A 279 -10.21 -28.60 0.14
C ASP A 279 -10.96 -28.15 -1.13
N VAL A 280 -11.38 -26.88 -1.18
CA VAL A 280 -11.98 -26.28 -2.36
C VAL A 280 -10.89 -25.60 -3.19
N TYR A 281 -10.68 -26.08 -4.42
CA TYR A 281 -9.72 -25.51 -5.36
C TYR A 281 -10.35 -25.30 -6.74
N GLY A 282 -9.75 -24.44 -7.54
CA GLY A 282 -10.15 -24.22 -8.92
C GLY A 282 -9.26 -23.23 -9.65
N HIS A 283 -9.54 -23.05 -10.92
CA HIS A 283 -8.79 -22.14 -11.77
C HIS A 283 -9.70 -21.49 -12.80
N VAL A 284 -9.26 -20.34 -13.32
CA VAL A 284 -9.91 -19.66 -14.43
C VAL A 284 -8.84 -19.16 -15.40
N THR A 285 -8.97 -19.54 -16.67
CA THR A 285 -8.10 -19.06 -17.74
C THR A 285 -8.38 -17.59 -18.07
N VAL A 286 -7.32 -16.79 -18.15
CA VAL A 286 -7.36 -15.40 -18.59
C VAL A 286 -6.68 -15.31 -19.97
N PRO A 287 -7.25 -14.60 -20.96
CA PRO A 287 -6.60 -14.42 -22.24
C PRO A 287 -5.22 -13.76 -22.07
N ARG A 288 -4.19 -14.26 -22.76
CA ARG A 288 -2.81 -13.72 -22.71
C ARG A 288 -2.74 -12.20 -22.90
N SER A 289 -3.53 -11.66 -23.82
CA SER A 289 -3.62 -10.21 -24.08
C SER A 289 -4.06 -9.37 -22.87
N LYS A 290 -4.65 -9.98 -21.84
CA LYS A 290 -5.08 -9.30 -20.61
C LYS A 290 -4.15 -9.56 -19.43
N LEU A 291 -3.24 -10.53 -19.52
CA LEU A 291 -2.33 -10.92 -18.44
C LEU A 291 -1.18 -9.93 -18.25
N GLU A 292 -0.67 -9.32 -19.32
CA GLU A 292 0.37 -8.28 -19.25
C GLU A 292 -0.09 -7.08 -18.41
N SER A 293 -1.40 -6.80 -18.40
CA SER A 293 -1.98 -5.75 -17.58
C SER A 293 -2.14 -6.16 -16.10
N GLY A 294 -2.07 -7.44 -15.78
CA GLY A 294 -2.41 -8.00 -14.48
C GLY A 294 -3.92 -8.14 -14.27
N VAL A 295 -4.30 -8.90 -13.24
CA VAL A 295 -5.69 -9.21 -12.89
C VAL A 295 -6.07 -8.56 -11.56
N LEU A 296 -7.17 -7.82 -11.54
CA LEU A 296 -7.74 -7.28 -10.30
C LEU A 296 -8.56 -8.37 -9.61
N ILE A 297 -8.25 -8.69 -8.35
CA ILE A 297 -9.09 -9.58 -7.55
C ILE A 297 -10.16 -8.77 -6.84
N VAL A 298 -11.39 -9.28 -6.92
CA VAL A 298 -12.61 -8.66 -6.41
C VAL A 298 -13.29 -9.63 -5.45
N PHE A 299 -13.82 -9.12 -4.35
CA PHE A 299 -14.51 -9.90 -3.34
C PHE A 299 -15.89 -9.31 -3.07
N GLU A 300 -16.89 -10.16 -2.91
CA GLU A 300 -18.16 -9.82 -2.29
C GLU A 300 -18.22 -10.48 -0.91
N LEU A 301 -18.44 -9.67 0.12
CA LEU A 301 -18.46 -10.09 1.51
C LEU A 301 -19.91 -10.12 1.98
N PHE A 302 -20.32 -11.23 2.59
CA PHE A 302 -21.56 -11.34 3.33
C PHE A 302 -21.29 -11.95 4.69
N ARG A 303 -21.35 -11.12 5.74
CA ARG A 303 -21.10 -11.51 7.14
C ARG A 303 -19.74 -12.20 7.36
N VAL A 304 -18.71 -11.71 6.68
CA VAL A 304 -17.33 -12.17 6.80
C VAL A 304 -16.37 -11.00 7.02
N THR A 305 -15.20 -11.30 7.57
CA THR A 305 -14.01 -10.47 7.56
C THR A 305 -12.92 -11.14 6.72
N LEU A 306 -12.09 -10.33 6.07
CA LEU A 306 -10.97 -10.74 5.25
C LEU A 306 -9.70 -10.06 5.71
N ASP A 307 -8.64 -10.83 5.90
CA ASP A 307 -7.32 -10.33 6.26
C ASP A 307 -6.28 -10.80 5.25
N ILE A 308 -5.53 -9.88 4.63
CA ILE A 308 -4.39 -10.22 3.78
C ILE A 308 -3.23 -10.61 4.70
N THR A 309 -2.93 -11.90 4.77
CA THR A 309 -1.94 -12.47 5.70
C THR A 309 -0.55 -12.61 5.08
N LYS A 310 -0.48 -12.82 3.76
CA LYS A 310 0.77 -12.99 3.04
C LYS A 310 0.62 -12.58 1.58
N THR A 311 1.68 -12.01 1.02
CA THR A 311 1.91 -11.88 -0.41
C THR A 311 3.13 -12.70 -0.78
N PHE A 312 3.13 -13.28 -1.97
CA PHE A 312 4.27 -14.10 -2.41
C PHE A 312 4.42 -14.02 -3.92
N ASP A 313 5.66 -14.20 -4.36
CA ASP A 313 5.99 -14.47 -5.75
C ASP A 313 6.32 -15.97 -5.86
N LEU A 314 5.84 -16.59 -6.93
CA LEU A 314 6.21 -17.93 -7.35
C LEU A 314 7.62 -17.78 -7.92
N GLN A 315 8.62 -18.21 -7.15
CA GLN A 315 9.96 -18.35 -7.69
C GLN A 315 9.93 -19.46 -8.75
N GLU A 316 10.57 -19.20 -9.90
CA GLU A 316 10.97 -20.25 -10.83
C GLU A 316 11.90 -21.26 -10.15
#